data_AF-A0A7S0TJT4-F1
#
_entry.id   AF-A0A7S0TJT4-F1
#
_cell.length_a   1.000
_cell.length_b   1.000
_cell.length_c   1.000
_cell.angle_alpha   90.00
_cell.angle_beta   90.00
_cell.angle_gamma   90.00
#
_symmetry.space_group_name_H-M   'P 1'
#
loop_
_entity.id
_entity.type
_entity.pdbx_description
1 polymer ?
#
loop_
_entity_poly.entity_id
_entity_poly.type
_entity_poly.pdbx_seq_one_letter_code
_entity_poly.pdbx_strand_id
1 'polypeptide(L)'
;PEGLCDESLREYEEGREELIGYLRENTADCLSERRQGIPCGLRNQGSTCYLNSLLQTLYHVPEFRSFALSWHSEQSEGDADGTPESACIPSQLRMLFAAMHSSHHLAVSTEGLTRSFGWGSAAAFQQHDCSELLHILFEALRKASKDKFGAVQSLFQGASVSYIGSEERGVWRGRE
;
A
#
# COMPACT_ATOMS: atom_id res chain seq x y z
N PRO A 1 -9.14 -7.87 -34.23
CA PRO A 1 -9.55 -8.08 -32.83
C PRO A 1 -10.50 -9.28 -32.78
N GLU A 2 -9.92 -10.47 -32.88
CA GLU A 2 -10.66 -11.73 -32.80
C GLU A 2 -10.86 -12.09 -31.34
N GLY A 3 -12.11 -12.29 -30.93
CA GLY A 3 -12.47 -12.66 -29.57
C GLY A 3 -11.86 -14.00 -29.19
N LEU A 4 -11.45 -14.12 -27.92
CA LEU A 4 -11.08 -15.40 -27.32
C LEU A 4 -12.18 -16.43 -27.64
N CYS A 5 -11.79 -17.57 -28.18
CA CYS A 5 -12.73 -18.63 -28.52
C CYS A 5 -13.51 -19.08 -27.27
N ASP A 6 -14.80 -19.37 -27.44
CA ASP A 6 -15.74 -19.75 -26.36
C ASP A 6 -15.23 -20.93 -25.53
N GLU A 7 -14.38 -21.77 -26.13
CA GLU A 7 -13.71 -22.91 -25.51
C GLU A 7 -12.59 -22.50 -24.53
N SER A 8 -11.75 -21.53 -24.90
CA SER A 8 -10.73 -20.99 -23.99
C SER A 8 -11.32 -20.22 -22.80
N LEU A 9 -12.49 -19.59 -23.00
CA LEU A 9 -13.22 -18.95 -21.91
C LEU A 9 -13.78 -19.99 -20.92
N ARG A 10 -14.32 -21.10 -21.42
CA ARG A 10 -14.80 -22.21 -20.59
C ARG A 10 -13.68 -22.89 -19.84
N GLU A 11 -12.55 -23.19 -20.48
CA GLU A 11 -11.37 -23.76 -19.82
C GLU A 11 -10.86 -22.85 -18.69
N TYR A 12 -10.85 -21.53 -18.91
CA TYR A 12 -10.49 -20.56 -17.88
C TYR A 12 -11.50 -20.53 -16.71
N GLU A 13 -12.80 -20.57 -17.00
CA GLU A 13 -13.86 -20.59 -15.99
C GLU A 13 -13.85 -21.90 -15.17
N GLU A 14 -13.64 -23.04 -15.83
CA GLU A 14 -13.50 -24.35 -15.18
C GLU A 14 -12.26 -24.40 -14.29
N GLY A 15 -11.10 -23.97 -14.80
CA GLY A 15 -9.87 -23.88 -14.00
C GLY A 15 -9.98 -22.89 -12.83
N ARG A 16 -10.78 -21.82 -12.98
CA ARG A 16 -11.07 -20.86 -11.91
C ARG A 16 -11.93 -21.49 -10.82
N GLU A 17 -12.99 -22.21 -11.17
CA GLU A 17 -13.86 -22.87 -10.19
C GLU A 17 -13.14 -24.03 -9.48
N GLU A 18 -12.27 -24.78 -10.18
CA GLU A 18 -11.39 -25.78 -9.57
C GLU A 18 -10.43 -25.15 -8.55
N LEU A 19 -9.78 -24.04 -8.91
CA LEU A 19 -8.90 -23.31 -8.01
C LEU A 19 -9.66 -22.73 -6.81
N ILE A 20 -10.87 -22.20 -7.02
CA ILE A 20 -11.74 -21.73 -5.93
C ILE A 20 -12.14 -22.88 -5.00
N GLY A 21 -12.46 -24.06 -5.55
CA GLY A 21 -12.75 -25.27 -4.80
C GLY A 21 -11.56 -25.70 -3.95
N TYR A 22 -10.38 -25.83 -4.57
CA TYR A 22 -9.13 -26.14 -3.90
C TYR A 22 -8.82 -25.13 -2.78
N LEU A 23 -8.99 -23.84 -3.05
CA LEU A 23 -8.80 -22.80 -2.05
C LEU A 23 -9.80 -22.95 -0.92
N ARG A 24 -11.09 -23.18 -1.15
CA ARG A 24 -12.09 -23.37 -0.07
C ARG A 24 -11.79 -24.58 0.80
N GLU A 25 -11.41 -25.69 0.20
CA GLU A 25 -11.08 -26.94 0.91
C GLU A 25 -9.78 -26.81 1.72
N ASN A 26 -8.75 -26.17 1.16
CA ASN A 26 -7.46 -26.01 1.83
C ASN A 26 -7.34 -24.73 2.67
N THR A 27 -8.28 -23.80 2.56
CA THR A 27 -8.41 -22.66 3.47
C THR A 27 -9.40 -22.91 4.58
N ALA A 28 -10.16 -24.01 4.59
CA ALA A 28 -11.02 -24.37 5.71
C ALA A 28 -10.23 -24.45 7.04
N ASP A 29 -8.97 -24.88 7.00
CA ASP A 29 -8.06 -24.81 8.15
C ASP A 29 -7.55 -23.38 8.45
N CYS A 30 -7.50 -22.49 7.45
CA CYS A 30 -7.26 -21.04 7.61
C CYS A 30 -8.51 -20.23 8.02
N LEU A 31 -9.72 -20.82 7.94
CA LEU A 31 -10.99 -20.25 8.43
C LEU A 31 -11.20 -20.54 9.92
N SER A 32 -10.32 -21.31 10.55
CA SER A 32 -10.21 -21.38 12.01
C SER A 32 -9.85 -20.00 12.56
N GLU A 33 -10.39 -19.66 13.74
CA GLU A 33 -10.26 -18.35 14.38
C GLU A 33 -8.91 -17.69 14.11
N ARG A 34 -8.94 -16.43 13.66
CA ARG A 34 -7.73 -15.66 13.32
C ARG A 34 -6.68 -15.83 14.42
N ARG A 35 -5.51 -16.40 14.08
CA ARG A 35 -4.40 -16.54 15.03
C ARG A 35 -4.05 -15.17 15.60
N GLN A 36 -4.13 -15.03 16.93
CA GLN A 36 -3.72 -13.82 17.63
C GLN A 36 -2.26 -13.48 17.28
N GLY A 37 -2.00 -12.22 16.95
CA GLY A 37 -0.68 -11.73 16.56
C GLY A 37 -0.37 -11.73 15.06
N ILE A 38 -1.21 -12.34 14.20
CA ILE A 38 -1.07 -12.24 12.74
C ILE A 38 -2.00 -11.14 12.21
N PRO A 39 -1.53 -10.10 11.48
CA PRO A 39 -2.39 -9.07 10.89
C PRO A 39 -3.42 -9.67 9.91
N CYS A 40 -4.64 -9.12 9.87
CA CYS A 40 -5.65 -9.60 8.93
C CYS A 40 -5.34 -9.11 7.50
N GLY A 41 -6.02 -9.73 6.53
CA GLY A 41 -5.98 -9.30 5.14
C GLY A 41 -6.63 -7.92 4.91
N LEU A 42 -6.58 -7.50 3.65
CA LEU A 42 -7.24 -6.29 3.17
C LEU A 42 -8.29 -6.68 2.13
N ARG A 43 -9.49 -6.14 2.26
CA ARG A 43 -10.55 -6.33 1.27
C ARG A 43 -10.14 -5.64 -0.03
N ASN A 44 -10.27 -6.35 -1.15
CA ASN A 44 -10.07 -5.75 -2.46
C ASN A 44 -11.34 -4.98 -2.85
N GLN A 45 -11.22 -3.69 -3.18
CA GLN A 45 -12.34 -2.83 -3.57
C GLN A 45 -12.63 -2.88 -5.09
N GLY A 46 -11.94 -3.76 -5.82
CA GLY A 46 -12.05 -3.90 -7.27
C GLY A 46 -10.67 -4.19 -7.86
N SER A 47 -10.06 -3.16 -8.43
CA SER A 47 -8.72 -3.23 -9.04
C SER A 47 -7.59 -2.81 -8.08
N THR A 48 -7.85 -2.75 -6.76
CA THR A 48 -6.93 -2.17 -5.76
C THR A 48 -5.93 -3.17 -5.17
N CYS A 49 -5.65 -4.30 -5.84
CA CYS A 49 -4.72 -5.31 -5.34
C CYS A 49 -3.29 -4.77 -5.17
N TYR A 50 -2.87 -3.87 -6.05
CA TYR A 50 -1.58 -3.18 -5.97
C TYR A 50 -1.43 -2.37 -4.67
N LEU A 51 -2.49 -1.68 -4.24
CA LEU A 51 -2.53 -0.94 -2.98
C LEU A 51 -2.49 -1.89 -1.80
N ASN A 52 -3.28 -2.96 -1.83
CA ASN A 52 -3.33 -3.93 -0.75
C ASN A 52 -1.97 -4.61 -0.52
N SER A 53 -1.29 -5.01 -1.60
CA SER A 53 0.07 -5.59 -1.53
C SER A 53 1.09 -4.60 -0.98
N LEU A 54 1.02 -3.33 -1.39
CA LEU A 54 1.89 -2.29 -0.87
C LEU A 54 1.68 -2.06 0.63
N LEU A 55 0.43 -1.93 1.06
CA LEU A 55 0.08 -1.69 2.46
C LEU A 55 0.49 -2.85 3.38
N GLN A 56 0.28 -4.09 2.93
CA GLN A 56 0.75 -5.27 3.66
C GLN A 56 2.27 -5.28 3.75
N THR A 57 2.98 -4.96 2.67
CA THR A 57 4.45 -4.85 2.68
C THR A 57 4.93 -3.83 3.71
N LEU A 58 4.36 -2.62 3.68
CA LEU A 58 4.72 -1.55 4.61
C LEU A 58 4.36 -1.88 6.07
N TYR A 59 3.23 -2.55 6.31
CA TYR A 59 2.82 -2.98 7.66
C TYR A 59 3.83 -3.96 8.29
N HIS A 60 4.48 -4.77 7.48
CA HIS A 60 5.46 -5.76 7.95
C HIS A 60 6.85 -5.17 8.20
N VAL A 61 7.08 -3.88 7.89
CA VAL A 61 8.27 -3.13 8.32
C VAL A 61 8.02 -2.55 9.71
N PRO A 62 8.64 -3.09 10.79
CA PRO A 62 8.27 -2.73 12.17
C PRO A 62 8.44 -1.24 12.51
N GLU A 63 9.48 -0.61 11.97
CA GLU A 63 9.79 0.80 12.16
C GLU A 63 8.73 1.68 11.50
N PHE A 64 8.36 1.36 10.25
CA PHE A 64 7.30 2.06 9.53
C PHE A 64 5.95 1.88 10.22
N ARG A 65 5.62 0.65 10.65
CA ARG A 65 4.39 0.36 11.38
C ARG A 65 4.31 1.13 12.70
N SER A 66 5.40 1.16 13.47
CA SER A 66 5.46 1.90 14.74
C SER A 66 5.26 3.39 14.51
N PHE A 67 5.89 3.95 13.48
CA PHE A 67 5.67 5.34 13.07
C PHE A 67 4.20 5.60 12.72
N ALA A 68 3.61 4.81 11.84
CA ALA A 68 2.23 4.97 11.41
C ALA A 68 1.23 4.87 12.59
N LEU A 69 1.45 3.95 13.53
CA LEU A 69 0.61 3.81 14.72
C LEU A 69 0.82 4.92 15.75
N SER A 70 2.04 5.47 15.85
CA SER A 70 2.36 6.59 16.73
C SER A 70 1.83 7.94 16.23
N TRP A 71 1.29 7.97 15.01
CA TRP A 71 0.75 9.18 14.41
C TRP A 71 -0.42 9.74 15.21
N HIS A 72 -0.29 10.91 15.79
CA HIS A 72 -1.40 11.67 16.35
C HIS A 72 -1.50 12.97 15.59
N SER A 73 -2.72 13.40 15.24
CA SER A 73 -2.93 14.78 14.82
C SER A 73 -2.59 15.66 16.03
N GLU A 74 -1.37 16.19 16.08
CA GLU A 74 -1.12 17.35 16.91
C GLU A 74 -2.06 18.42 16.34
N GLN A 75 -3.10 18.76 17.09
CA GLN A 75 -3.86 19.98 16.84
C GLN A 75 -2.85 21.12 17.09
N SER A 76 -2.00 21.39 16.11
CA SER A 76 -1.17 22.59 16.10
C SER A 76 -2.17 23.74 16.04
N GLU A 77 -2.26 24.51 17.12
CA GLU A 77 -3.07 25.73 17.23
C GLU A 77 -2.64 26.84 16.24
N GLY A 78 -1.85 26.54 15.21
CA GLY A 78 -1.31 27.53 14.27
C GLY A 78 -1.14 27.11 12.81
N ASP A 79 -1.34 25.83 12.44
CA ASP A 79 -1.17 25.41 11.04
C ASP A 79 -2.51 25.06 10.39
N ALA A 80 -3.01 26.04 9.65
CA ALA A 80 -4.23 25.98 8.87
C ALA A 80 -4.10 25.04 7.67
N ASP A 81 -4.92 23.98 7.67
CA ASP A 81 -5.61 23.56 6.43
C ASP A 81 -7.05 23.09 6.68
N GLY A 82 -7.48 22.88 7.93
CA GLY A 82 -8.86 22.46 8.22
C GLY A 82 -9.25 21.13 7.56
N THR A 83 -8.26 20.35 7.09
CA THR A 83 -8.49 19.06 6.44
C THR A 83 -9.18 18.14 7.44
N PRO A 84 -10.37 17.61 7.14
CA PRO A 84 -11.06 16.72 8.04
C PRO A 84 -10.22 15.44 8.23
N GLU A 85 -10.30 14.81 9.41
CA GLU A 85 -9.57 13.57 9.72
C GLU A 85 -9.85 12.45 8.70
N SER A 86 -11.04 12.46 8.09
CA SER A 86 -11.45 11.55 7.02
C SER A 86 -10.69 11.75 5.70
N ALA A 87 -10.09 12.91 5.48
CA ALA A 87 -9.25 13.23 4.32
C ALA A 87 -7.75 13.23 4.66
N CYS A 88 -7.37 13.03 5.93
CA CYS A 88 -5.98 12.99 6.35
C CYS A 88 -5.38 11.59 6.15
N ILE A 89 -4.52 11.44 5.12
CA ILE A 89 -3.86 10.16 4.77
C ILE A 89 -3.13 9.51 5.97
N PRO A 90 -2.28 10.23 6.75
CA PRO A 90 -1.63 9.63 7.92
C PRO A 90 -2.62 9.09 8.96
N SER A 91 -3.70 9.81 9.24
CA SER A 91 -4.73 9.37 10.19
C SER A 91 -5.48 8.14 9.68
N GLN A 92 -5.85 8.11 8.40
CA GLN A 92 -6.50 6.94 7.81
C GLN A 92 -5.57 5.72 7.75
N LEU A 93 -4.27 5.93 7.49
CA LEU A 93 -3.28 4.86 7.53
C LEU A 93 -3.14 4.28 8.95
N ARG A 94 -3.09 5.13 9.97
CA ARG A 94 -3.11 4.69 11.37
C ARG A 94 -4.33 3.84 11.68
N MET A 95 -5.52 4.33 11.34
CA MET A 95 -6.78 3.62 11.59
C MET A 95 -6.81 2.26 10.90
N LEU A 96 -6.32 2.20 9.66
CA LEU A 96 -6.19 0.94 8.93
C LEU A 96 -5.23 -0.02 9.62
N PHE A 97 -4.03 0.43 10.01
CA PHE A 97 -3.03 -0.43 10.66
C PHE A 97 -3.50 -0.91 12.03
N ALA A 98 -4.21 -0.07 12.78
CA ALA A 98 -4.85 -0.44 14.04
C ALA A 98 -5.91 -1.53 13.80
N ALA A 99 -6.80 -1.34 12.82
CA ALA A 99 -7.82 -2.32 12.45
C ALA A 99 -7.19 -3.64 11.95
N MET A 100 -6.12 -3.57 11.16
CA MET A 100 -5.35 -4.74 10.74
C MET A 100 -4.82 -5.52 11.92
N HIS A 101 -4.42 -4.86 13.01
CA HIS A 101 -3.91 -5.53 14.20
C HIS A 101 -5.02 -6.11 15.09
N SER A 102 -6.11 -5.37 15.31
CA SER A 102 -7.11 -5.67 16.35
C SER A 102 -8.38 -6.36 15.86
N SER A 103 -8.67 -6.36 14.55
CA SER A 103 -9.94 -6.89 14.04
C SER A 103 -10.10 -8.41 14.26
N HIS A 104 -11.30 -8.87 14.57
CA HIS A 104 -11.61 -10.31 14.57
C HIS A 104 -11.94 -10.86 13.17
N HIS A 105 -12.06 -9.97 12.17
CA HIS A 105 -12.34 -10.37 10.80
C HIS A 105 -11.08 -10.83 10.06
N LEU A 106 -11.28 -11.67 9.03
CA LEU A 106 -10.20 -12.14 8.15
C LEU A 106 -9.61 -11.02 7.28
N ALA A 107 -10.38 -9.96 7.02
CA ALA A 107 -9.90 -8.79 6.27
C ALA A 107 -10.67 -7.51 6.63
N VAL A 108 -9.99 -6.37 6.58
CA VAL A 108 -10.54 -5.02 6.82
C VAL A 108 -10.63 -4.20 5.52
N SER A 109 -11.53 -3.21 5.48
CA SER A 109 -11.70 -2.33 4.32
C SER A 109 -10.62 -1.25 4.26
N THR A 110 -10.15 -0.93 3.05
CA THR A 110 -9.22 0.17 2.76
C THR A 110 -9.95 1.46 2.34
N GLU A 111 -11.28 1.50 2.41
CA GLU A 111 -12.12 2.62 1.89
C GLU A 111 -11.80 3.97 2.53
N GLY A 112 -11.52 4.01 3.83
CA GLY A 112 -11.13 5.25 4.51
C GLY A 112 -9.85 5.85 3.92
N LEU A 113 -8.87 4.98 3.65
CA LEU A 113 -7.60 5.38 3.06
C LEU A 113 -7.74 5.78 1.59
N THR A 114 -8.47 5.01 0.78
CA THR A 114 -8.71 5.37 -0.64
C THR A 114 -9.45 6.70 -0.76
N ARG A 115 -10.44 6.95 0.11
CA ARG A 115 -11.12 8.25 0.17
C ARG A 115 -10.17 9.40 0.53
N SER A 116 -9.20 9.18 1.42
CA SER A 116 -8.21 10.21 1.77
C SER A 116 -7.23 10.54 0.64
N PHE A 117 -7.04 9.63 -0.33
CA PHE A 117 -6.34 9.95 -1.58
C PHE A 117 -7.21 10.74 -2.58
N GLY A 118 -8.46 11.04 -2.23
CA GLY A 118 -9.44 11.65 -3.15
C GLY A 118 -10.01 10.66 -4.15
N TRP A 119 -9.82 9.34 -3.96
CA TRP A 119 -10.36 8.33 -4.88
C TRP A 119 -11.84 8.11 -4.60
N GLY A 120 -12.68 8.50 -5.55
CA GLY A 120 -14.09 8.13 -5.57
C GLY A 120 -14.30 6.64 -5.90
N SER A 121 -15.54 6.18 -5.83
CA SER A 121 -15.92 4.79 -6.15
C SER A 121 -15.51 4.33 -7.55
N ALA A 122 -15.47 5.23 -8.53
CA ALA A 122 -15.01 4.93 -9.88
C ALA A 122 -13.48 4.71 -9.98
N ALA A 123 -12.69 5.41 -9.16
CA ALA A 123 -11.23 5.30 -9.17
C ALA A 123 -10.72 3.97 -8.57
N ALA A 124 -11.53 3.29 -7.75
CA ALA A 124 -11.22 1.96 -7.22
C ALA A 124 -11.09 0.86 -8.30
N PHE A 125 -11.55 1.14 -9.53
CA PHE A 125 -11.43 0.24 -10.67
C PHE A 125 -10.23 0.55 -11.58
N GLN A 126 -9.55 1.67 -11.36
CA GLN A 126 -8.35 2.05 -12.10
C GLN A 126 -7.11 1.42 -11.45
N GLN A 127 -6.27 0.77 -12.26
CA GLN A 127 -4.97 0.31 -11.80
C GLN A 127 -3.97 1.46 -11.80
N HIS A 128 -3.17 1.55 -10.74
CA HIS A 128 -2.10 2.55 -10.61
C HIS A 128 -0.74 1.86 -10.52
N ASP A 129 0.31 2.58 -10.89
CA ASP A 129 1.69 2.14 -10.66
C ASP A 129 1.97 2.13 -9.14
N CYS A 130 2.47 0.99 -8.62
CA CYS A 130 2.81 0.85 -7.20
C CYS A 130 3.85 1.87 -6.73
N SER A 131 4.82 2.21 -7.59
CA SER A 131 5.89 3.15 -7.25
C SER A 131 5.37 4.58 -7.14
N GLU A 132 4.45 4.97 -8.01
CA GLU A 132 3.75 6.27 -7.95
C GLU A 132 2.92 6.37 -6.67
N LEU A 133 2.16 5.33 -6.33
CA LEU A 133 1.37 5.29 -5.11
C LEU A 133 2.23 5.38 -3.85
N LEU A 134 3.37 4.67 -3.83
CA LEU A 134 4.33 4.75 -2.73
C LEU A 134 4.86 6.18 -2.57
N HIS A 135 5.17 6.84 -3.68
CA HIS A 135 5.63 8.23 -3.68
C HIS A 135 4.57 9.18 -3.11
N ILE A 136 3.32 9.08 -3.56
CA ILE A 136 2.19 9.89 -3.07
C ILE A 136 1.99 9.69 -1.56
N LEU A 137 1.99 8.43 -1.09
CA LEU A 137 1.85 8.11 0.32
C LEU A 137 2.99 8.73 1.15
N PHE A 138 4.23 8.58 0.71
CA PHE A 138 5.40 9.12 1.41
C PHE A 138 5.42 10.64 1.41
N GLU A 139 5.00 11.28 0.32
CA GLU A 139 4.89 12.73 0.26
C GLU A 139 3.83 13.24 1.27
N ALA A 140 2.68 12.56 1.36
CA ALA A 140 1.63 12.89 2.33
C ALA A 140 2.13 12.74 3.78
N LEU A 141 2.84 11.65 4.09
CA LEU A 141 3.42 11.43 5.43
C LEU A 141 4.49 12.47 5.77
N ARG A 142 5.35 12.84 4.80
CA ARG A 142 6.38 13.87 4.96
C ARG A 142 5.79 15.25 5.18
N LYS A 143 4.73 15.61 4.44
CA LYS A 143 4.02 16.90 4.60
C LYS A 143 3.39 17.00 5.98
N ALA A 144 2.86 15.90 6.49
CA ALA A 144 2.19 15.89 7.78
C ALA A 144 3.18 15.95 8.95
N SER A 145 4.31 15.23 8.91
CA SER A 145 5.36 15.37 9.94
C SER A 145 6.75 15.12 9.37
N LYS A 146 7.45 16.22 9.07
CA LYS A 146 8.78 16.18 8.45
C LYS A 146 9.81 15.46 9.32
N ASP A 147 9.85 15.76 10.61
CA ASP A 147 10.87 15.23 11.53
C ASP A 147 10.63 13.75 11.86
N LYS A 148 9.38 13.37 12.18
CA LYS A 148 9.03 11.98 12.49
C LYS A 148 9.16 11.09 11.26
N PHE A 149 8.77 11.57 10.07
CA PHE A 149 8.89 10.82 8.83
C PHE A 149 10.35 10.74 8.34
N GLY A 150 11.17 11.76 8.56
CA GLY A 150 12.58 11.77 8.12
C GLY A 150 13.38 10.58 8.67
N ALA A 151 13.15 10.19 9.92
CA ALA A 151 13.75 9.00 10.52
C ALA A 151 13.36 7.71 9.78
N VAL A 152 12.10 7.57 9.39
CA VAL A 152 11.56 6.41 8.68
C VAL A 152 11.96 6.40 7.21
N GLN A 153 12.02 7.57 6.58
CA GLN A 153 12.43 7.75 5.19
C GLN A 153 13.85 7.21 4.96
N SER A 154 14.71 7.28 5.98
CA SER A 154 16.07 6.74 5.91
C SER A 154 16.13 5.22 5.67
N LEU A 155 15.05 4.48 5.94
CA LEU A 155 14.93 3.05 5.67
C LEU A 155 14.69 2.73 4.20
N PHE A 156 14.17 3.69 3.44
CA PHE A 156 13.70 3.51 2.06
C PHE A 156 14.52 4.28 1.02
N GLN A 157 15.60 4.95 1.45
CA GLN A 157 16.47 5.72 0.56
C GLN A 157 17.60 4.87 0.00
N GLY A 158 18.02 5.21 -1.22
CA GLY A 158 19.21 4.67 -1.86
C GLY A 158 19.97 5.79 -2.58
N ALA A 159 21.26 5.59 -2.81
CA ALA A 159 22.08 6.50 -3.60
C ALA A 159 22.43 5.84 -4.94
N SER A 160 22.27 6.58 -6.04
CA SER A 160 22.70 6.15 -7.36
C SER A 160 23.63 7.19 -7.97
N VAL A 161 24.71 6.75 -8.60
CA VAL A 161 25.61 7.61 -9.38
C VAL A 161 25.43 7.27 -10.85
N SER A 162 25.10 8.28 -11.65
CA SER A 162 25.01 8.15 -13.12
C SER A 162 26.18 8.89 -13.74
N TYR A 163 26.93 8.23 -14.63
CA TYR A 163 28.03 8.82 -15.37
C TYR A 163 27.72 8.81 -16.87
N ILE A 164 28.09 9.89 -17.56
CA ILE A 164 28.04 9.97 -19.01
C ILE A 164 29.49 10.10 -19.48
N GLY A 165 30.01 9.05 -20.11
CA GLY A 165 31.35 9.05 -20.71
C GLY A 165 31.26 9.25 -22.21
N SER A 166 32.09 10.14 -22.76
CA SER A 166 32.37 10.20 -24.19
C SER A 166 33.74 9.55 -24.45
N GLU A 167 33.85 8.75 -25.52
CA GLU A 167 35.09 8.06 -25.88
C GLU A 167 36.12 8.99 -26.57
N GLU A 168 35.77 10.26 -26.79
CA GLU A 168 36.71 11.26 -27.28
C GLU A 168 37.55 11.86 -26.13
N ARG A 169 38.72 11.23 -25.95
CA ARG A 169 39.88 11.65 -25.13
C ARG A 169 39.71 11.49 -23.62
N GLY A 170 40.28 10.39 -23.12
CA GLY A 170 40.32 10.07 -21.70
C GLY A 170 41.11 11.07 -20.86
N VAL A 171 40.44 11.58 -19.82
CA VAL A 171 41.01 11.78 -18.48
C VAL A 171 39.85 11.64 -17.49
N TRP A 172 39.78 10.52 -16.77
CA TRP A 172 38.91 10.40 -15.60
C TRP A 172 39.66 10.94 -14.38
N ARG A 173 39.21 12.07 -13.82
CA ARG A 173 39.53 12.45 -12.43
C ARG A 173 38.29 12.19 -11.59
N GLY A 174 38.31 11.11 -10.82
CA GLY A 174 37.36 10.94 -9.72
C GLY A 174 37.58 12.06 -8.70
N ARG A 175 36.51 12.68 -8.22
CA ARG A 175 36.54 13.45 -6.97
C ARG A 175 35.99 12.57 -5.86
N GLU A 176 36.78 12.49 -4.80
CA GLU A 176 36.39 11.99 -3.47
C GLU A 176 35.21 12.77 -2.89
#